data_AF-A0A920BLI5-F1
#
_entry.id   AF-A0A920BLI5-F1
#
_cell.length_a   1.000
_cell.length_b   1.000
_cell.length_c   1.000
_cell.angle_alpha   90.00
_cell.angle_beta   90.00
_cell.angle_gamma   90.00
#
_symmetry.space_group_name_H-M   'P 1'
#
loop_
_entity.id
_entity.type
_entity.pdbx_description
1 polymer ?
#
loop_
_entity_poly.entity_id
_entity_poly.type
_entity_poly.pdbx_seq_one_letter_code
_entity_poly.pdbx_strand_id
1 'polypeptide(L)' 'MFGVTFDEHPDLRNIYLPGDFEGHPLRKDYPLLSRRMKPWPGIVDVEAMPGEDK' A
#
# COMPACT_ATOMS: atom_id res chain seq x y z
N MET A 1 -11.39 8.83 1.73
CA MET A 1 -10.05 8.88 1.10
C MET A 1 -8.93 8.79 2.13
N PHE A 2 -8.67 9.85 2.91
CA PHE A 2 -7.56 9.91 3.87
C PHE A 2 -7.99 9.88 5.35
N GLY A 3 -9.27 10.08 5.66
CA GLY A 3 -9.78 10.15 7.03
C GLY A 3 -9.46 11.44 7.77
N VAL A 4 -9.28 12.53 7.03
CA VAL A 4 -9.05 13.88 7.58
C VAL A 4 -10.40 14.57 7.74
N THR A 5 -10.67 15.09 8.94
CA THR A 5 -11.81 15.97 9.23
C THR A 5 -11.42 17.42 8.98
N PHE A 6 -12.30 18.18 8.34
CA PHE A 6 -12.11 19.60 8.11
C PHE A 6 -13.15 20.36 8.92
N ASP A 7 -12.71 21.14 9.90
CA ASP A 7 -13.57 22.06 10.61
C ASP A 7 -13.99 23.21 9.67
N GLU A 8 -15.22 23.70 9.80
CA GLU A 8 -15.84 24.76 8.96
C GLU A 8 -16.22 24.41 7.51
N HIS A 9 -16.15 23.15 7.07
CA HIS A 9 -16.66 22.79 5.73
C HIS A 9 -18.16 22.45 5.76
N PRO A 10 -19.04 23.17 5.03
CA PRO A 10 -20.50 23.02 5.15
C PRO A 10 -21.05 21.70 4.57
N ASP A 11 -20.35 21.08 3.62
CA ASP A 11 -20.76 19.80 3.01
C ASP A 11 -19.56 18.89 2.75
N LEU A 12 -19.12 18.18 3.78
CA LEU A 12 -18.00 17.24 3.67
C LEU A 12 -18.48 15.90 3.10
N ARG A 13 -18.64 15.82 1.78
CA ARG A 13 -19.03 14.59 1.08
C ARG A 13 -17.89 13.94 0.29
N ASN A 14 -18.00 12.64 0.07
CA ASN A 14 -17.05 11.90 -0.75
C ASN A 14 -17.19 12.31 -2.22
N ILE A 15 -16.10 12.78 -2.84
CA ILE A 15 -16.09 13.20 -4.26
C ILE A 15 -15.79 12.02 -5.20
N TYR A 16 -14.86 11.16 -4.79
CA TYR A 16 -14.37 10.05 -5.63
C TYR A 16 -14.91 8.68 -5.24
N LEU A 17 -15.23 8.49 -3.96
CA LEU A 17 -15.70 7.21 -3.45
C LEU A 17 -17.23 7.23 -3.37
N PRO A 18 -17.89 6.07 -3.56
CA PRO A 18 -19.30 5.92 -3.24
C PRO A 18 -19.61 6.34 -1.80
N GLY A 19 -20.85 6.77 -1.55
CA GLY A 19 -21.29 7.18 -0.20
C GLY A 19 -21.21 6.05 0.81
N ASP A 20 -21.51 4.82 0.39
CA ASP A 20 -21.51 3.62 1.25
C ASP A 20 -20.13 2.98 1.40
N PHE A 21 -19.08 3.60 0.87
CA PHE A 21 -17.74 3.04 0.95
C PHE A 21 -17.15 3.22 2.35
N GLU A 22 -16.94 2.10 3.06
CA GLU A 22 -16.30 2.08 4.37
C GLU A 22 -14.77 2.03 4.25
N GLY A 23 -14.10 3.08 4.72
CA GLY A 23 -12.64 3.11 4.88
C GLY A 23 -11.92 4.25 4.15
N HIS A 24 -10.59 4.19 4.19
CA HIS A 24 -9.71 5.25 3.69
C HIS A 24 -8.57 4.65 2.85
N PRO A 25 -8.79 4.43 1.54
CA PRO A 25 -7.91 3.62 0.70
C PRO A 25 -6.47 4.13 0.58
N LEU A 26 -6.26 5.42 0.82
CA LEU A 26 -4.95 6.07 0.71
C LEU A 26 -4.19 6.11 2.04
N ARG A 27 -4.75 5.56 3.13
CA ARG A 27 -4.03 5.37 4.39
C ARG A 27 -3.00 4.24 4.26
N LYS A 28 -1.85 4.40 4.94
CA LYS A 28 -0.75 3.41 4.89
C LYS A 28 -1.10 2.09 5.57
N ASP A 29 -2.02 2.10 6.52
CA ASP A 29 -2.58 0.94 7.20
C ASP A 29 -3.66 0.22 6.38
N TYR A 30 -4.15 0.82 5.30
CA TYR A 30 -5.20 0.22 4.49
C TYR A 30 -4.69 -1.04 3.76
N PRO A 31 -5.39 -2.19 3.88
CA PRO A 31 -4.95 -3.45 3.31
C PRO A 31 -5.13 -3.45 1.79
N LEU A 32 -4.11 -2.99 1.06
CA LEU A 32 -4.04 -3.11 -0.39
C LEU A 32 -3.55 -4.50 -0.77
N LEU A 33 -4.33 -5.23 -1.57
CA LEU A 33 -3.96 -6.55 -2.13
C LEU A 33 -2.59 -6.51 -2.85
N SER A 34 -2.20 -5.36 -3.42
CA SER A 34 -0.92 -5.15 -4.10
C SER A 34 0.30 -5.15 -3.19
N ARG A 35 0.12 -4.97 -1.86
CA ARG A 35 1.23 -5.03 -0.89
C ARG A 35 1.61 -6.45 -0.51
N ARG A 36 0.81 -7.44 -0.93
CA ARG A 36 1.16 -8.85 -0.82
C ARG A 36 2.15 -9.17 -1.94
N MET A 37 3.44 -8.95 -1.68
CA MET A 37 4.50 -9.46 -2.54
C MET A 37 4.27 -10.96 -2.71
N LYS A 38 4.08 -11.40 -3.95
CA LYS A 38 4.16 -12.83 -4.25
C LYS A 38 5.59 -13.26 -3.89
N PRO A 39 5.80 -14.32 -3.09
CA PRO A 39 7.15 -14.80 -2.86
C PRO A 39 7.79 -15.09 -4.22
N TRP A 40 9.02 -14.61 -4.40
CA TRP A 40 9.76 -14.85 -5.63
C TRP A 40 9.85 -16.37 -5.86
N PRO A 41 9.40 -16.90 -7.01
CA PRO A 41 9.30 -18.33 -7.24
C PRO A 41 10.62 -19.00 -7.67
N GLY A 42 11.72 -18.25 -7.79
CA GLY A 42 12.99 -18.73 -8.33
C GLY A 42 14.04 -19.06 -7.27
N ILE A 43 14.89 -20.04 -7.59
CA ILE A 43 16.23 -20.17 -7.01
C ILE A 43 16.94 -18.83 -7.23
N VAL A 44 17.43 -18.23 -6.15
CA VAL A 44 18.37 -17.13 -6.25
C VAL A 44 19.68 -17.79 -6.63
N ASP A 45 20.11 -17.63 -7.89
CA ASP A 45 21.51 -17.87 -8.26
C ASP A 45 22.33 -16.80 -7.55
N VAL A 46 22.65 -17.07 -6.29
CA VAL A 46 23.66 -16.31 -5.55
C VAL A 46 24.99 -16.78 -6.15
N GLU A 47 25.39 -16.21 -7.27
CA GLU A 47 26.79 -16.29 -7.68
C GLU A 47 27.62 -15.75 -6.51
N ALA A 48 28.54 -16.57 -6.00
CA ALA A 48 29.48 -16.12 -5.00
C ALA A 48 30.24 -14.92 -5.57
N MET A 49 30.37 -13.85 -4.79
CA MET A 49 31.14 -12.69 -5.20
C MET A 49 32.56 -13.17 -5.61
N PRO A 50 33.06 -12.82 -6.80
CA PRO A 50 34.39 -13.24 -7.21
C PRO A 50 35.41 -12.59 -6.28
N GLY A 51 35.96 -13.36 -5.34
CA GLY A 51 36.94 -12.86 -4.37
C GLY A 51 37.09 -13.62 -3.04
N GLU A 52 36.22 -14.58 -2.70
CA GLU A 52 36.42 -15.43 -1.50
C GLU A 52 37.08 -16.76 -1.84
N ASP A 53 38.30 -16.69 -2.39
CA ASP A 53 39.28 -17.78 -2.23
C ASP A 53 40.31 -17.31 -1.20
N LYS A 54 40.15 -17.75 0.05
CA LYS A 54 41.26 -17.78 1.02
C LYS A 54 41.15 -18.97 1.95
#